data_AF-A0A0B2JZU1-F1
#
_entry.id   AF-A0A0B2JZU1-F1
#
_cell.length_a   1.000
_cell.length_b   1.000
_cell.length_c   1.000
_cell.angle_alpha   90.00
_cell.angle_beta   90.00
_cell.angle_gamma   90.00
#
_symmetry.space_group_name_H-M   'P 1'
#
loop_
_entity.id
_entity.type
_entity.pdbx_description
1 polymer ?
#
loop_
_entity_poly.entity_id
_entity_poly.type
_entity_poly.pdbx_seq_one_letter_code
_entity_poly.pdbx_strand_id
1 'polypeptide(L)'
;PMEDINLHFTGDFHAITTAHNLLAAVIDNHIQQGNALDIDVRRVAWKRVLDLNDRALRHVVIGMGGKAHGVPRETGFDITVASEMMAILCLATDLEDMKKRLGQIVVAYTRDGRAVRADELNVTGALTLLFKDAIKPNLVQTLEGTPALIHGGPFANIAHGCNSVMATKFALKFADIVVTEAGFGADLGAEKFLDIKCRFAGLKPSAVVIVATVRALKMHGGLPKAELGKVDMVALEKGLENLIKHIETVKAFGLPAVVAINAFPTDTKEELDFVEKKCNELGAEVALSEVWAKGGEGGIALAEKVLAATEKPNNFNFTYEVEQSIPEKIEAIVKRVYGGDGVVFTGPAMKQLKEIEELGLDKMPVCMAKTQYSLSDDPTKLGRPKNFKITVKELRISAGAGFIVALTGDILTMPGLPKKPAAENMDIDVNGKITGLF
;
A
#
# COMPACT_ATOMS: atom_id res chain seq x y z
N PRO A 1 14.87 -17.60 3.67
CA PRO A 1 16.19 -16.98 3.92
C PRO A 1 16.07 -15.47 3.70
N MET A 2 16.62 -14.66 4.60
CA MET A 2 16.41 -13.20 4.58
C MET A 2 17.17 -12.53 3.44
N GLU A 3 18.33 -13.08 3.08
CA GLU A 3 19.13 -12.70 1.93
C GLU A 3 18.37 -12.89 0.62
N ASP A 4 17.68 -14.01 0.43
CA ASP A 4 16.91 -14.29 -0.78
C ASP A 4 15.70 -13.35 -0.89
N ILE A 5 14.97 -13.16 0.21
CA ILE A 5 13.77 -12.31 0.29
C ILE A 5 14.11 -10.85 -0.07
N ASN A 6 15.27 -10.35 0.35
CA ASN A 6 15.70 -8.97 0.10
C ASN A 6 16.39 -8.76 -1.26
N LEU A 7 16.65 -9.83 -2.02
CA LEU A 7 17.27 -9.75 -3.35
C LEU A 7 16.28 -10.16 -4.43
N HIS A 8 16.60 -11.20 -5.21
CA HIS A 8 15.79 -11.62 -6.33
C HIS A 8 14.60 -12.50 -5.93
N PHE A 9 14.65 -13.09 -4.73
CA PHE A 9 13.73 -14.10 -4.24
C PHE A 9 13.36 -15.12 -5.33
N THR A 10 12.10 -15.15 -5.75
CA THR A 10 11.57 -16.04 -6.80
C THR A 10 11.44 -15.38 -8.17
N GLY A 11 11.85 -14.11 -8.30
CA GLY A 11 11.80 -13.35 -9.56
C GLY A 11 10.47 -12.66 -9.85
N ASP A 12 9.54 -12.60 -8.90
CA ASP A 12 8.22 -11.99 -9.09
C ASP A 12 8.31 -10.52 -9.55
N PHE A 13 9.22 -9.75 -8.95
CA PHE A 13 9.41 -8.33 -9.32
C PHE A 13 10.06 -8.19 -10.70
N HIS A 14 10.90 -9.14 -11.11
CA HIS A 14 11.47 -9.18 -12.46
C HIS A 14 10.38 -9.44 -13.50
N ALA A 15 9.45 -10.35 -13.21
CA ALA A 15 8.29 -10.62 -14.06
C ALA A 15 7.41 -9.37 -14.22
N ILE A 16 7.11 -8.65 -13.13
CA ILE A 16 6.37 -7.38 -13.17
C ILE A 16 7.11 -6.34 -13.99
N THR A 17 8.41 -6.15 -13.74
CA THR A 17 9.25 -5.19 -14.46
C THR A 17 9.23 -5.48 -15.97
N THR A 18 9.38 -6.75 -16.33
CA THR A 18 9.38 -7.20 -17.72
C THR A 18 8.02 -6.97 -18.38
N ALA A 19 6.92 -7.35 -17.73
CA ALA A 19 5.58 -7.17 -18.27
C ALA A 19 5.21 -5.69 -18.42
N HIS A 20 5.55 -4.86 -17.43
CA HIS A 20 5.31 -3.43 -17.47
C HIS A 20 6.04 -2.76 -18.64
N ASN A 21 7.33 -3.08 -18.79
CA ASN A 21 8.15 -2.50 -19.84
C ASN A 21 7.83 -3.09 -21.23
N LEU A 22 7.31 -4.32 -21.32
CA LEU A 22 6.72 -4.86 -22.55
C LEU A 22 5.52 -4.00 -22.99
N LEU A 23 4.60 -3.66 -22.08
CA LEU A 23 3.48 -2.78 -22.41
C LEU A 23 3.96 -1.39 -22.87
N ALA A 24 4.95 -0.81 -22.17
CA ALA A 24 5.55 0.46 -22.59
C ALA A 24 6.17 0.39 -24.00
N ALA A 25 6.90 -0.70 -24.30
CA ALA A 25 7.49 -0.91 -25.62
C ALA A 25 6.44 -1.09 -26.72
N VAL A 26 5.35 -1.80 -26.43
CA VAL A 26 4.23 -2.01 -27.36
C VAL A 26 3.52 -0.69 -27.68
N ILE A 27 3.29 0.18 -26.68
CA ILE A 27 2.70 1.51 -26.89
C ILE A 27 3.54 2.32 -27.87
N ASP A 28 4.85 2.41 -27.62
CA ASP A 28 5.75 3.20 -28.48
C ASP A 28 5.91 2.58 -29.88
N ASN A 29 5.92 1.25 -29.98
CA ASN A 29 5.90 0.56 -31.26
C ASN A 29 4.60 0.85 -32.03
N HIS A 30 3.44 0.79 -31.38
CA HIS A 30 2.15 1.10 -32.01
C HIS A 30 2.13 2.52 -32.59
N ILE A 31 2.66 3.49 -31.84
CA ILE A 31 2.81 4.87 -32.31
C ILE A 31 3.74 4.92 -33.54
N GLN A 32 4.90 4.26 -33.49
CA GLN A 32 5.87 4.22 -34.59
C GLN A 32 5.32 3.58 -35.87
N GLN A 33 4.51 2.52 -35.75
CA GLN A 33 4.00 1.74 -36.89
C GLN A 33 2.76 2.35 -37.55
N GLY A 34 2.38 3.58 -37.19
CA GLY A 34 1.29 4.32 -37.82
C GLY A 34 0.21 4.82 -36.86
N ASN A 35 0.32 4.54 -35.56
CA ASN A 35 -0.54 5.07 -34.51
C ASN A 35 -2.04 4.92 -34.81
N ALA A 36 -2.48 3.72 -35.20
CA ALA A 36 -3.86 3.48 -35.65
C ALA A 36 -4.94 3.75 -34.57
N LEU A 37 -4.55 3.82 -33.29
CA LEU A 37 -5.44 4.16 -32.16
C LEU A 37 -5.50 5.66 -31.89
N ASP A 38 -4.74 6.45 -32.62
CA ASP A 38 -4.62 7.90 -32.49
C ASP A 38 -4.17 8.40 -31.11
N ILE A 39 -3.20 7.70 -30.51
CA ILE A 39 -2.62 8.05 -29.21
C ILE A 39 -1.97 9.44 -29.30
N ASP A 40 -2.34 10.35 -28.38
CA ASP A 40 -1.61 11.60 -28.19
C ASP A 40 -0.35 11.32 -27.36
N VAL A 41 0.82 11.52 -27.95
CA VAL A 41 2.13 11.26 -27.30
C VAL A 41 2.35 12.10 -26.04
N ARG A 42 1.61 13.21 -25.88
CA ARG A 42 1.62 14.08 -24.69
C ARG A 42 0.71 13.57 -23.56
N ARG A 43 -0.18 12.62 -23.87
CA ARG A 43 -1.16 12.05 -22.95
C ARG A 43 -0.98 10.53 -22.78
N VAL A 44 0.25 10.04 -22.92
CA VAL A 44 0.59 8.66 -22.51
C VAL A 44 0.70 8.62 -20.99
N ALA A 45 -0.25 7.94 -20.34
CA ALA A 45 -0.30 7.80 -18.89
C ALA A 45 0.68 6.73 -18.39
N TRP A 46 0.96 5.72 -19.23
CA TRP A 46 1.86 4.61 -18.90
C TRP A 46 3.34 5.03 -18.96
N LYS A 47 4.00 4.97 -17.80
CA LYS A 47 5.45 5.17 -17.66
C LYS A 47 6.22 3.87 -17.93
N ARG A 48 7.50 3.86 -17.58
CA ARG A 48 8.32 2.65 -17.46
C ARG A 48 8.62 2.36 -16.00
N VAL A 49 9.19 1.19 -15.70
CA VAL A 49 9.62 0.86 -14.33
C VAL A 49 10.98 0.19 -14.27
N LEU A 50 11.62 0.36 -13.12
CA LEU A 50 12.87 -0.31 -12.76
C LEU A 50 12.94 -0.47 -11.25
N ASP A 51 13.35 -1.64 -10.77
CA ASP A 51 13.47 -1.90 -9.32
C ASP A 51 14.83 -1.42 -8.77
N LEU A 52 15.07 -0.12 -8.90
CA LEU A 52 16.25 0.57 -8.40
C LEU A 52 15.86 1.97 -7.91
N ASN A 53 16.62 2.49 -6.94
CA ASN A 53 16.45 3.86 -6.46
C ASN A 53 17.17 4.86 -7.38
N ASP A 54 16.64 5.08 -8.59
CA ASP A 54 17.27 5.92 -9.61
C ASP A 54 16.50 7.23 -9.88
N ARG A 55 16.91 8.30 -9.20
CA ARG A 55 16.28 9.62 -9.36
C ARG A 55 16.47 10.24 -10.75
N ALA A 56 17.47 9.81 -11.52
CA ALA A 56 17.76 10.40 -12.84
C ALA A 56 16.70 10.05 -13.88
N LEU A 57 15.97 8.94 -13.67
CA LEU A 57 14.96 8.44 -14.58
C LEU A 57 13.55 9.00 -14.32
N ARG A 58 13.37 9.88 -13.34
CA ARG A 58 12.06 10.48 -13.00
C ARG A 58 11.41 11.21 -14.17
N HIS A 59 12.23 11.90 -14.98
CA HIS A 59 11.80 12.65 -16.15
C HIS A 59 12.82 12.45 -17.27
N VAL A 60 12.37 11.85 -18.38
CA VAL A 60 13.23 11.56 -19.53
C VAL A 60 12.51 11.87 -20.84
N VAL A 61 13.28 12.11 -21.90
CA VAL A 61 12.78 12.16 -23.27
C VAL A 61 13.30 10.91 -23.98
N ILE A 62 12.38 10.13 -24.58
CA ILE A 62 12.71 8.91 -25.33
C ILE A 62 12.46 9.12 -26.83
N GLY A 63 12.76 8.11 -27.66
CA GLY A 63 12.45 8.15 -29.09
C GLY A 63 13.33 9.12 -29.89
N MET A 64 14.48 9.51 -29.33
CA MET A 64 15.45 10.40 -29.97
C MET A 64 16.33 9.63 -30.96
N GLY A 65 17.02 10.35 -31.85
CA GLY A 65 17.96 9.76 -32.83
C GLY A 65 17.45 9.68 -34.26
N GLY A 66 16.23 10.14 -34.54
CA GLY A 66 15.64 10.17 -35.88
C GLY A 66 14.64 9.04 -36.13
N LYS A 67 14.07 8.98 -37.34
CA LYS A 67 12.89 8.16 -37.68
C LYS A 67 13.01 6.67 -37.33
N ALA A 68 14.21 6.10 -37.38
CA ALA A 68 14.43 4.68 -37.09
C ALA A 68 14.31 4.34 -35.59
N HIS A 69 14.33 5.34 -34.70
CA HIS A 69 14.46 5.16 -33.25
C HIS A 69 13.21 5.53 -32.45
N GLY A 70 12.10 5.85 -33.13
CA GLY A 70 10.81 6.13 -32.52
C GLY A 70 10.31 7.56 -32.73
N VAL A 71 9.27 7.91 -31.97
CA VAL A 71 8.68 9.25 -31.92
C VAL A 71 9.07 9.92 -30.60
N PRO A 72 9.73 11.09 -30.62
CA PRO A 72 10.11 11.79 -29.41
C PRO A 72 8.92 12.12 -28.50
N ARG A 73 9.03 11.79 -27.22
CA ARG A 73 8.05 12.18 -26.18
C ARG A 73 8.66 12.19 -24.79
N GLU A 74 8.02 12.95 -23.89
CA GLU A 74 8.32 12.92 -22.46
C GLU A 74 7.75 11.68 -21.79
N THR A 75 8.48 11.14 -20.82
CA THR A 75 8.04 10.05 -19.94
C THR A 75 8.89 10.04 -18.67
N GLY A 76 8.81 8.96 -17.90
CA GLY A 76 9.63 8.74 -16.71
C GLY A 76 9.60 7.27 -16.30
N PHE A 77 10.33 6.98 -15.23
CA PHE A 77 10.33 5.68 -14.57
C PHE A 77 9.79 5.81 -13.15
N ASP A 78 9.00 4.83 -12.75
CA ASP A 78 8.64 4.58 -11.36
C ASP A 78 9.38 3.33 -10.86
N ILE A 79 9.51 3.14 -9.56
CA ILE A 79 10.03 1.89 -9.01
C ILE A 79 9.02 0.76 -9.27
N THR A 80 9.46 -0.46 -9.51
CA THR A 80 8.59 -1.58 -9.94
C THR A 80 7.35 -1.79 -9.05
N VAL A 81 7.49 -1.67 -7.74
CA VAL A 81 6.38 -1.81 -6.78
C VAL A 81 5.31 -0.71 -6.86
N ALA A 82 5.61 0.41 -7.53
CA ALA A 82 4.65 1.48 -7.83
C ALA A 82 3.81 1.19 -9.08
N SER A 83 4.13 0.14 -9.84
CA SER A 83 3.35 -0.23 -11.02
C SER A 83 1.93 -0.65 -10.67
N GLU A 84 0.96 -0.24 -11.51
CA GLU A 84 -0.39 -0.81 -11.47
C GLU A 84 -0.39 -2.34 -11.61
N MET A 85 0.55 -2.92 -12.36
CA MET A 85 0.67 -4.38 -12.49
C MET A 85 1.04 -5.07 -11.17
N MET A 86 1.76 -4.40 -10.26
CA MET A 86 1.97 -4.89 -8.89
C MET A 86 0.65 -4.93 -8.12
N ALA A 87 -0.17 -3.88 -8.24
CA ALA A 87 -1.50 -3.87 -7.63
C ALA A 87 -2.42 -4.94 -8.22
N ILE A 88 -2.37 -5.18 -9.54
CA ILE A 88 -3.12 -6.25 -10.22
C ILE A 88 -2.68 -7.62 -9.75
N LEU A 89 -1.37 -7.91 -9.66
CA LEU A 89 -0.86 -9.16 -9.10
C LEU A 89 -1.42 -9.39 -7.69
N CYS A 90 -1.49 -8.32 -6.90
CA CYS A 90 -1.96 -8.41 -5.52
C CYS A 90 -3.48 -8.53 -5.38
N LEU A 91 -4.27 -8.16 -6.39
CA LEU A 91 -5.73 -8.20 -6.34
C LEU A 91 -6.36 -9.32 -7.18
N ALA A 92 -5.62 -9.89 -8.14
CA ALA A 92 -6.11 -10.95 -8.99
C ALA A 92 -6.44 -12.23 -8.20
N THR A 93 -7.53 -12.90 -8.57
CA THR A 93 -7.92 -14.19 -7.98
C THR A 93 -7.32 -15.40 -8.69
N ASP A 94 -6.99 -15.24 -9.97
CA ASP A 94 -6.47 -16.27 -10.86
C ASP A 94 -5.91 -15.61 -12.14
N LEU A 95 -5.40 -16.42 -13.09
CA LEU A 95 -4.84 -15.93 -14.35
C LEU A 95 -5.89 -15.34 -15.30
N GLU A 96 -7.15 -15.75 -15.21
CA GLU A 96 -8.21 -15.21 -16.06
C GLU A 96 -8.62 -13.81 -15.58
N ASP A 97 -8.81 -13.64 -14.27
CA ASP A 97 -9.02 -12.34 -13.63
C ASP A 97 -7.83 -11.41 -13.86
N MET A 98 -6.60 -11.91 -13.69
CA MET A 98 -5.40 -11.14 -14.02
C MET A 98 -5.39 -10.65 -15.47
N LYS A 99 -5.70 -11.52 -16.44
CA LYS A 99 -5.76 -11.13 -17.86
C LYS A 99 -6.81 -10.05 -18.11
N LYS A 100 -8.00 -10.19 -17.52
CA LYS A 100 -9.07 -9.18 -17.59
C LYS A 100 -8.60 -7.83 -17.04
N ARG A 101 -8.02 -7.84 -15.84
CA ARG A 101 -7.47 -6.64 -15.17
C ARG A 101 -6.37 -5.97 -15.98
N LEU A 102 -5.41 -6.74 -16.49
CA LEU A 102 -4.35 -6.22 -17.37
C LEU A 102 -4.94 -5.54 -18.61
N GLY A 103 -6.01 -6.10 -19.20
CA GLY A 103 -6.69 -5.48 -20.34
C GLY A 103 -7.42 -4.18 -20.02
N GLN A 104 -7.86 -3.98 -18.77
CA GLN A 104 -8.55 -2.76 -18.35
C GLN A 104 -7.61 -1.58 -18.07
N ILE A 105 -6.29 -1.78 -18.00
CA ILE A 105 -5.31 -0.70 -17.78
C ILE A 105 -5.52 0.40 -18.82
N VAL A 106 -5.66 1.65 -18.37
CA VAL A 106 -5.66 2.84 -19.23
C VAL A 106 -4.21 3.25 -19.48
N VAL A 107 -3.76 3.15 -20.74
CA VAL A 107 -2.35 3.37 -21.08
C VAL A 107 -2.08 4.78 -21.63
N ALA A 108 -3.07 5.38 -22.28
CA ALA A 108 -2.96 6.68 -22.90
C ALA A 108 -4.35 7.27 -23.18
N TYR A 109 -4.36 8.50 -23.67
CA TYR A 109 -5.55 9.14 -24.24
C TYR A 109 -5.29 9.49 -25.70
N THR A 110 -6.34 9.40 -26.50
CA THR A 110 -6.33 9.86 -27.89
C THR A 110 -6.37 11.39 -27.97
N ARG A 111 -6.18 11.94 -29.16
CA ARG A 111 -6.25 13.40 -29.39
C ARG A 111 -7.64 14.00 -29.14
N ASP A 112 -8.71 13.21 -29.29
CA ASP A 112 -10.08 13.57 -28.95
C ASP A 112 -10.45 13.25 -27.48
N GLY A 113 -9.52 12.70 -26.70
CA GLY A 113 -9.68 12.52 -25.25
C GLY A 113 -10.25 11.17 -24.80
N ARG A 114 -10.47 10.21 -25.71
CA ARG A 114 -10.88 8.85 -25.36
C ARG A 114 -9.74 8.11 -24.65
N ALA A 115 -10.07 7.37 -23.59
CA ALA A 115 -9.12 6.47 -22.93
C ALA A 115 -8.79 5.28 -23.84
N VAL A 116 -7.49 4.99 -24.00
CA VAL A 116 -6.98 3.81 -24.71
C VAL A 116 -6.61 2.75 -23.67
N ARG A 117 -7.15 1.54 -23.83
CA ARG A 117 -6.91 0.41 -22.95
C ARG A 117 -5.80 -0.51 -23.47
N ALA A 118 -5.13 -1.23 -22.57
CA ALA A 118 -4.10 -2.20 -22.94
C ALA A 118 -4.64 -3.34 -23.83
N ASP A 119 -5.93 -3.69 -23.71
CA ASP A 119 -6.56 -4.71 -24.55
C ASP A 119 -6.65 -4.29 -26.04
N GLU A 120 -6.79 -2.99 -26.32
CA GLU A 120 -6.82 -2.45 -27.69
C GLU A 120 -5.46 -2.59 -28.40
N LEU A 121 -4.38 -2.83 -27.66
CA LEU A 121 -3.05 -3.11 -28.20
C LEU A 121 -2.84 -4.60 -28.50
N ASN A 122 -3.81 -5.47 -28.20
CA ASN A 122 -3.78 -6.91 -28.48
C ASN A 122 -2.59 -7.65 -27.83
N VAL A 123 -2.11 -7.18 -26.66
CA VAL A 123 -0.96 -7.78 -25.95
C VAL A 123 -1.28 -8.34 -24.57
N THR A 124 -2.54 -8.34 -24.15
CA THR A 124 -2.96 -8.81 -22.81
C THR A 124 -2.59 -10.26 -22.54
N GLY A 125 -2.66 -11.13 -23.56
CA GLY A 125 -2.14 -12.50 -23.48
C GLY A 125 -0.63 -12.57 -23.24
N ALA A 126 0.14 -11.71 -23.93
CA ALA A 126 1.59 -11.61 -23.79
C ALA A 126 2.02 -11.02 -22.43
N LEU A 127 1.20 -10.13 -21.86
CA LEU A 127 1.44 -9.65 -20.50
C LEU A 127 1.15 -10.78 -19.49
N THR A 128 0.03 -11.47 -19.62
CA THR A 128 -0.39 -12.52 -18.69
C THR A 128 0.60 -13.70 -18.65
N LEU A 129 1.18 -14.08 -19.80
CA LEU A 129 2.14 -15.20 -19.83
C LEU A 129 3.40 -14.92 -18.99
N LEU A 130 3.82 -13.65 -18.87
CA LEU A 130 4.96 -13.27 -18.04
C LEU A 130 4.67 -13.41 -16.55
N PHE A 131 3.39 -13.43 -16.16
CA PHE A 131 2.95 -13.66 -14.78
C PHE A 131 2.67 -15.13 -14.47
N LYS A 132 2.81 -16.06 -15.42
CA LYS A 132 2.44 -17.47 -15.25
C LYS A 132 2.99 -18.09 -13.97
N ASP A 133 4.25 -17.80 -13.64
CA ASP A 133 4.91 -18.32 -12.45
C ASP A 133 4.83 -17.32 -11.29
N ALA A 134 5.05 -16.04 -11.56
CA ALA A 134 5.01 -14.96 -10.57
C ALA A 134 3.63 -14.73 -9.92
N ILE A 135 2.56 -15.35 -10.43
CA ILE A 135 1.26 -15.33 -9.76
C ILE A 135 1.21 -16.27 -8.55
N LYS A 136 2.07 -17.29 -8.49
CA LYS A 136 2.03 -18.35 -7.47
C LYS A 136 2.62 -17.84 -6.14
N PRO A 137 1.90 -17.97 -5.00
CA PRO A 137 2.45 -17.59 -3.70
C PRO A 137 3.71 -18.35 -3.32
N ASN A 138 4.69 -17.66 -2.73
CA ASN A 138 5.97 -18.24 -2.34
C ASN A 138 5.94 -18.68 -0.87
N LEU A 139 6.17 -19.98 -0.64
CA LEU A 139 6.24 -20.54 0.71
C LEU A 139 7.66 -20.44 1.27
N VAL A 140 7.76 -19.86 2.46
CA VAL A 140 8.95 -19.83 3.31
C VAL A 140 8.55 -20.19 4.74
N GLN A 141 9.46 -20.02 5.71
CA GLN A 141 9.20 -20.27 7.12
C GLN A 141 9.74 -19.14 8.00
N THR A 142 9.15 -18.98 9.18
CA THR A 142 9.73 -18.19 10.28
C THR A 142 10.93 -18.92 10.90
N LEU A 143 11.62 -18.28 11.85
CA LEU A 143 12.71 -18.91 12.61
C LEU A 143 12.28 -20.17 13.38
N GLU A 144 10.99 -20.28 13.71
CA GLU A 144 10.41 -21.39 14.47
C GLU A 144 9.71 -22.43 13.57
N GLY A 145 9.90 -22.34 12.26
CA GLY A 145 9.32 -23.29 11.30
C GLY A 145 7.85 -23.06 10.95
N THR A 146 7.25 -21.95 11.39
CA THR A 146 5.88 -21.60 11.00
C THR A 146 5.82 -21.27 9.52
N PRO A 147 4.92 -21.90 8.74
CA PRO A 147 4.73 -21.57 7.32
C PRO A 147 4.38 -20.09 7.11
N ALA A 148 5.06 -19.44 6.17
CA ALA A 148 4.80 -18.05 5.80
C ALA A 148 4.73 -17.90 4.27
N LEU A 149 3.73 -17.17 3.78
CA LEU A 149 3.60 -16.85 2.36
C LEU A 149 4.03 -15.40 2.11
N ILE A 150 5.05 -15.22 1.28
CA ILE A 150 5.51 -13.90 0.84
C ILE A 150 5.15 -13.74 -0.64
N HIS A 151 4.22 -12.85 -0.95
CA HIS A 151 3.76 -12.69 -2.34
C HIS A 151 3.11 -11.34 -2.60
N GLY A 152 3.68 -10.60 -3.55
CA GLY A 152 3.31 -9.22 -3.86
C GLY A 152 3.83 -8.20 -2.86
N GLY A 153 3.79 -6.93 -3.23
CA GLY A 153 4.27 -5.81 -2.41
C GLY A 153 3.98 -4.46 -3.04
N PRO A 154 2.70 -4.05 -3.17
CA PRO A 154 2.35 -2.75 -3.71
C PRO A 154 2.62 -1.65 -2.68
N PHE A 155 2.85 -0.43 -3.15
CA PHE A 155 2.89 0.74 -2.28
C PHE A 155 1.60 0.88 -1.44
N ALA A 156 1.74 1.34 -0.20
CA ALA A 156 0.60 1.59 0.70
C ALA A 156 0.03 3.03 0.59
N ASN A 157 0.57 3.87 -0.30
CA ASN A 157 0.04 5.20 -0.61
C ASN A 157 -0.77 5.19 -1.92
N ILE A 158 -0.13 4.98 -3.08
CA ILE A 158 -0.76 4.96 -4.40
C ILE A 158 -1.41 3.63 -4.77
N ALA A 159 -1.32 2.64 -3.88
CA ALA A 159 -2.02 1.38 -3.96
C ALA A 159 -2.43 0.92 -2.53
N HIS A 160 -2.93 -0.30 -2.43
CA HIS A 160 -3.59 -0.82 -1.22
C HIS A 160 -2.63 -1.39 -0.17
N GLY A 161 -1.32 -1.49 -0.44
CA GLY A 161 -0.31 -1.83 0.57
C GLY A 161 -0.44 -3.21 1.22
N CYS A 162 -1.00 -4.21 0.54
CA CYS A 162 -1.18 -5.55 1.08
C CYS A 162 -0.47 -6.61 0.22
N ASN A 163 -0.15 -7.76 0.81
CA ASN A 163 0.19 -8.95 0.04
C ASN A 163 -1.00 -9.43 -0.82
N SER A 164 -0.73 -10.35 -1.73
CA SER A 164 -1.73 -10.80 -2.69
C SER A 164 -2.99 -11.46 -2.08
N VAL A 165 -4.11 -11.27 -2.77
CA VAL A 165 -5.37 -12.00 -2.55
C VAL A 165 -5.15 -13.50 -2.69
N MET A 166 -4.37 -13.95 -3.67
CA MET A 166 -4.13 -15.37 -3.87
C MET A 166 -3.39 -16.00 -2.69
N ALA A 167 -2.34 -15.38 -2.15
CA ALA A 167 -1.65 -15.89 -0.96
C ALA A 167 -2.58 -15.93 0.26
N THR A 168 -3.38 -14.89 0.46
CA THR A 168 -4.32 -14.81 1.58
C THR A 168 -5.40 -15.90 1.48
N LYS A 169 -6.02 -16.06 0.30
CA LYS A 169 -7.03 -17.10 0.05
C LYS A 169 -6.45 -18.51 0.12
N PHE A 170 -5.23 -18.70 -0.39
CA PHE A 170 -4.53 -19.98 -0.29
C PHE A 170 -4.29 -20.34 1.18
N ALA A 171 -3.71 -19.45 1.97
CA ALA A 171 -3.49 -19.67 3.40
C ALA A 171 -4.78 -20.02 4.15
N LEU A 172 -5.90 -19.33 3.85
CA LEU A 172 -7.21 -19.57 4.47
C LEU A 172 -7.81 -20.95 4.16
N LYS A 173 -7.24 -21.70 3.20
CA LYS A 173 -7.65 -23.08 2.92
C LYS A 173 -6.83 -24.12 3.69
N PHE A 174 -5.69 -23.76 4.26
CA PHE A 174 -4.74 -24.69 4.88
C PHE A 174 -4.44 -24.40 6.35
N ALA A 175 -4.86 -23.25 6.87
CA ALA A 175 -4.65 -22.87 8.26
C ALA A 175 -5.95 -22.43 8.92
N ASP A 176 -6.10 -22.75 10.21
CA ASP A 176 -7.22 -22.30 11.04
C ASP A 176 -7.18 -20.78 11.26
N ILE A 177 -5.97 -20.23 11.34
CA ILE A 177 -5.71 -18.80 11.54
C ILE A 177 -4.69 -18.33 10.53
N VAL A 178 -5.04 -17.27 9.81
CA VAL A 178 -4.15 -16.59 8.88
C VAL A 178 -3.90 -15.18 9.39
N VAL A 179 -2.66 -14.90 9.76
CA VAL A 179 -2.19 -13.55 10.10
C VAL A 179 -1.67 -12.90 8.82
N THR A 180 -2.17 -11.71 8.53
CA THR A 180 -1.71 -10.86 7.42
C THR A 180 -1.61 -9.43 7.89
N GLU A 181 -0.88 -8.60 7.15
CA GLU A 181 -0.69 -7.19 7.46
C GLU A 181 -0.97 -6.29 6.25
N ALA A 182 -1.00 -4.99 6.52
CA ALA A 182 -1.06 -3.94 5.52
C ALA A 182 -0.09 -2.81 5.91
N GLY A 183 0.55 -2.18 4.92
CA GLY A 183 1.57 -1.17 5.15
C GLY A 183 1.04 0.14 5.76
N PHE A 184 1.90 0.85 6.49
CA PHE A 184 1.58 2.06 7.26
C PHE A 184 0.61 1.82 8.42
N GLY A 185 -0.01 2.88 8.94
CA GLY A 185 -0.99 2.81 10.04
C GLY A 185 -2.36 2.32 9.58
N ALA A 186 -3.26 2.12 10.54
CA ALA A 186 -4.63 1.66 10.25
C ALA A 186 -5.45 2.69 9.44
N ASP A 187 -5.00 3.94 9.38
CA ASP A 187 -5.55 5.00 8.55
C ASP A 187 -5.23 4.86 7.05
N LEU A 188 -4.23 4.06 6.67
CA LEU A 188 -3.92 3.79 5.28
C LEU A 188 -4.01 2.29 4.98
N GLY A 189 -3.18 1.49 5.63
CA GLY A 189 -3.10 0.06 5.37
C GLY A 189 -4.40 -0.67 5.69
N ALA A 190 -4.88 -0.54 6.93
CA ALA A 190 -6.09 -1.24 7.35
C ALA A 190 -7.34 -0.75 6.58
N GLU A 191 -7.52 0.57 6.42
CA GLU A 191 -8.61 1.13 5.60
C GLU A 191 -8.62 0.50 4.19
N LYS A 192 -7.49 0.49 3.49
CA LYS A 192 -7.40 -0.07 2.13
C LYS A 192 -7.52 -1.59 2.11
N PHE A 193 -7.01 -2.28 3.12
CA PHE A 193 -7.22 -3.72 3.26
C PHE A 193 -8.73 -4.02 3.37
N LEU A 194 -9.47 -3.22 4.13
CA LEU A 194 -10.88 -3.41 4.38
C LEU A 194 -11.76 -2.92 3.21
N ASP A 195 -11.59 -1.69 2.74
CA ASP A 195 -12.43 -1.09 1.70
C ASP A 195 -12.09 -1.55 0.27
N ILE A 196 -10.86 -1.99 0.01
CA ILE A 196 -10.38 -2.42 -1.32
C ILE A 196 -10.17 -3.93 -1.36
N LYS A 197 -9.21 -4.47 -0.60
CA LYS A 197 -8.82 -5.89 -0.71
C LYS A 197 -9.95 -6.82 -0.27
N CYS A 198 -10.60 -6.57 0.86
CA CYS A 198 -11.72 -7.41 1.32
C CYS A 198 -12.92 -7.31 0.38
N ARG A 199 -13.20 -6.13 -0.18
CA ARG A 199 -14.26 -5.94 -1.18
C ARG A 199 -14.04 -6.78 -2.43
N PHE A 200 -12.84 -6.74 -3.02
CA PHE A 200 -12.54 -7.54 -4.22
C PHE A 200 -12.42 -9.04 -3.93
N ALA A 201 -11.88 -9.41 -2.78
CA ALA A 201 -11.60 -10.80 -2.46
C ALA A 201 -12.78 -11.52 -1.78
N GLY A 202 -13.79 -10.79 -1.31
CA GLY A 202 -14.87 -11.33 -0.46
C GLY A 202 -14.37 -11.79 0.91
N LEU A 203 -13.29 -11.18 1.41
CA LEU A 203 -12.71 -11.52 2.71
C LEU A 203 -13.47 -10.84 3.85
N LYS A 204 -13.54 -11.51 4.99
CA LYS A 204 -14.15 -10.99 6.23
C LYS A 204 -13.18 -11.23 7.38
N PRO A 205 -12.46 -10.21 7.84
CA PRO A 205 -11.54 -10.36 8.96
C PRO A 205 -12.26 -10.70 10.25
N SER A 206 -11.70 -11.61 11.05
CA SER A 206 -12.29 -11.98 12.34
C SER A 206 -11.85 -11.04 13.47
N ALA A 207 -10.62 -10.50 13.39
CA ALA A 207 -10.06 -9.56 14.36
C ALA A 207 -8.97 -8.71 13.71
N VAL A 208 -8.64 -7.58 14.35
CA VAL A 208 -7.56 -6.67 13.91
C VAL A 208 -6.61 -6.43 15.07
N VAL A 209 -5.31 -6.66 14.83
CA VAL A 209 -4.25 -6.29 15.77
C VAL A 209 -3.68 -4.92 15.40
N ILE A 210 -3.70 -3.98 16.34
CA ILE A 210 -3.09 -2.65 16.20
C ILE A 210 -1.78 -2.65 16.99
N VAL A 211 -0.66 -2.57 16.30
CA VAL A 211 0.67 -2.55 16.94
C VAL A 211 1.01 -1.12 17.38
N ALA A 212 1.48 -0.96 18.60
CA ALA A 212 1.98 0.31 19.15
C ALA A 212 3.22 0.10 20.04
N THR A 213 3.90 1.19 20.36
CA THR A 213 5.02 1.23 21.33
C THR A 213 4.90 2.47 22.19
N VAL A 214 5.30 2.39 23.47
CA VAL A 214 5.30 3.55 24.38
C VAL A 214 6.11 4.71 23.80
N ARG A 215 7.24 4.41 23.16
CA ARG A 215 8.10 5.39 22.49
C ARG A 215 7.41 6.10 21.33
N ALA A 216 6.69 5.38 20.47
CA ALA A 216 5.95 6.00 19.36
C ALA A 216 4.80 6.87 19.88
N LEU A 217 4.11 6.44 20.94
CA LEU A 217 3.06 7.24 21.58
C LEU A 217 3.66 8.53 22.16
N LYS A 218 4.75 8.47 22.93
CA LYS A 218 5.44 9.68 23.42
C LYS A 218 5.86 10.61 22.27
N MET A 219 6.34 10.07 21.15
CA MET A 219 6.65 10.86 19.96
C MET A 219 5.42 11.57 19.41
N HIS A 220 4.27 10.91 19.35
CA HIS A 220 2.99 11.52 18.98
C HIS A 220 2.51 12.58 19.98
N GLY A 221 2.92 12.50 21.25
CA GLY A 221 2.73 13.54 22.26
C GLY A 221 3.59 14.79 22.05
N GLY A 222 4.65 14.67 21.25
CA GLY A 222 5.60 15.75 20.95
C GLY A 222 7.00 15.53 21.53
N LEU A 223 7.29 14.37 22.13
CA LEU A 223 8.63 14.08 22.64
C LEU A 223 9.61 13.88 21.47
N PRO A 224 10.75 14.60 21.43
CA PRO A 224 11.73 14.44 20.36
C PRO A 224 12.31 13.03 20.29
N LYS A 225 12.66 12.57 19.08
CA LYS A 225 13.21 11.23 18.82
C LYS A 225 14.42 10.88 19.68
N ALA A 226 15.27 11.87 19.99
CA ALA A 226 16.46 11.69 20.81
C ALA A 226 16.16 11.46 22.30
N GLU A 227 14.94 11.74 22.76
CA GLU A 227 14.55 11.72 24.18
C GLU A 227 13.60 10.58 24.55
N LEU A 228 13.23 9.73 23.59
CA LEU A 228 12.20 8.69 23.77
C LEU A 228 12.51 7.63 24.85
N GLY A 229 13.77 7.56 25.33
CA GLY A 229 14.16 6.68 26.43
C GLY A 229 13.82 7.21 27.83
N LYS A 230 13.38 8.46 27.97
CA LYS A 230 12.93 9.04 29.24
C LYS A 230 11.45 8.70 29.49
N VAL A 231 11.08 8.54 30.76
CA VAL A 231 9.67 8.46 31.16
C VAL A 231 9.05 9.85 31.01
N ASP A 232 7.94 9.94 30.27
CA ASP A 232 7.17 11.17 30.10
C ASP A 232 5.69 10.82 29.93
N MET A 233 4.97 10.80 31.07
CA MET A 233 3.55 10.45 31.12
C MET A 233 2.68 11.51 30.43
N VAL A 234 3.10 12.78 30.39
CA VAL A 234 2.35 13.86 29.72
C VAL A 234 2.39 13.67 28.21
N ALA A 235 3.57 13.40 27.66
CA ALA A 235 3.72 13.07 26.25
C ALA A 235 3.01 11.76 25.90
N LEU A 236 3.10 10.74 26.76
CA LEU A 236 2.41 9.48 26.56
C LEU A 236 0.89 9.66 26.50
N GLU A 237 0.29 10.35 27.47
CA GLU A 237 -1.15 10.64 27.51
C GLU A 237 -1.62 11.40 26.26
N LYS A 238 -0.91 12.47 25.88
CA LYS A 238 -1.26 13.25 24.70
C LYS A 238 -1.11 12.45 23.40
N GLY A 239 -0.08 11.62 23.30
CA GLY A 239 0.18 10.82 22.12
C GLY A 239 -0.73 9.61 21.96
N LEU A 240 -1.26 9.10 23.07
CA LEU A 240 -2.22 8.00 23.10
C LEU A 240 -3.46 8.28 22.25
N GLU A 241 -3.87 9.55 22.13
CA GLU A 241 -4.96 9.98 21.26
C GLU A 241 -4.83 9.48 19.81
N ASN A 242 -3.60 9.27 19.32
CA ASN A 242 -3.38 8.63 18.01
C ASN A 242 -3.88 7.19 17.98
N LEU A 243 -3.46 6.37 18.96
CA LEU A 243 -3.89 4.97 19.09
C LEU A 243 -5.40 4.87 19.31
N ILE A 244 -5.97 5.77 20.12
CA ILE A 244 -7.42 5.87 20.34
C ILE A 244 -8.14 6.02 19.00
N LYS A 245 -7.67 6.91 18.12
CA LYS A 245 -8.31 7.09 16.80
C LYS A 245 -8.18 5.86 15.90
N HIS A 246 -7.09 5.12 15.98
CA HIS A 246 -6.95 3.85 15.25
C HIS A 246 -7.88 2.75 15.79
N ILE A 247 -8.09 2.67 17.11
CA ILE A 247 -9.08 1.78 17.72
C ILE A 247 -10.50 2.16 17.27
N GLU A 248 -10.84 3.44 17.31
CA GLU A 248 -12.13 3.95 16.80
C GLU A 248 -12.34 3.60 15.32
N THR A 249 -11.27 3.68 14.51
CA THR A 249 -11.30 3.33 13.09
C THR A 249 -11.69 1.86 12.91
N VAL A 250 -10.98 0.94 13.56
CA VAL A 250 -11.27 -0.51 13.48
C VAL A 250 -12.71 -0.81 13.93
N LYS A 251 -13.17 -0.14 14.99
CA LYS A 251 -14.56 -0.25 15.45
C LYS A 251 -15.58 0.31 14.47
N ALA A 252 -15.26 1.38 13.74
CA ALA A 252 -16.13 1.94 12.72
C ALA A 252 -16.38 0.95 11.58
N PHE A 253 -15.39 0.10 11.26
CA PHE A 253 -15.55 -1.05 10.36
C PHE A 253 -16.32 -2.21 10.99
N GLY A 254 -16.71 -2.14 12.27
CA GLY A 254 -17.47 -3.19 12.96
C GLY A 254 -16.63 -4.40 13.37
N LEU A 255 -15.31 -4.25 13.51
CA LEU A 255 -14.36 -5.32 13.82
C LEU A 255 -13.84 -5.25 15.26
N PRO A 256 -13.51 -6.39 15.89
CA PRO A 256 -12.89 -6.42 17.21
C PRO A 256 -11.40 -6.03 17.08
N ALA A 257 -10.96 -5.13 17.96
CA ALA A 257 -9.59 -4.63 18.02
C ALA A 257 -8.83 -5.24 19.20
N VAL A 258 -7.60 -5.68 18.95
CA VAL A 258 -6.61 -6.06 19.95
C VAL A 258 -5.40 -5.16 19.77
N VAL A 259 -4.89 -4.57 20.84
CA VAL A 259 -3.68 -3.74 20.80
C VAL A 259 -2.48 -4.58 21.21
N ALA A 260 -1.45 -4.63 20.37
CA ALA A 260 -0.17 -5.25 20.71
C ALA A 260 0.84 -4.15 21.05
N ILE A 261 1.29 -4.08 22.30
CA ILE A 261 2.37 -3.17 22.72
C ILE A 261 3.69 -3.92 22.60
N ASN A 262 4.49 -3.58 21.59
CA ASN A 262 5.83 -4.16 21.47
C ASN A 262 6.75 -3.57 22.55
N ALA A 263 7.27 -4.44 23.42
CA ALA A 263 8.07 -4.04 24.57
C ALA A 263 9.45 -3.50 24.17
N PHE A 264 9.88 -2.41 24.79
CA PHE A 264 11.27 -1.93 24.75
C PHE A 264 11.92 -1.96 26.13
N PRO A 265 13.26 -2.15 26.23
CA PRO A 265 13.96 -2.19 27.52
C PRO A 265 13.83 -0.92 28.37
N THR A 266 13.48 0.22 27.75
CA THR A 266 13.32 1.51 28.42
C THR A 266 11.89 1.78 28.88
N ASP A 267 10.93 0.94 28.51
CA ASP A 267 9.53 1.14 28.87
C ASP A 267 9.33 0.76 30.33
N THR A 268 8.65 1.61 31.09
CA THR A 268 8.35 1.35 32.51
C THR A 268 7.00 0.67 32.68
N LYS A 269 6.85 -0.06 33.80
CA LYS A 269 5.56 -0.67 34.15
C LYS A 269 4.43 0.36 34.24
N GLU A 270 4.71 1.55 34.78
CA GLU A 270 3.74 2.64 34.88
C GLU A 270 3.23 3.10 33.50
N GLU A 271 4.14 3.27 32.53
CA GLU A 271 3.77 3.63 31.15
C GLU A 271 2.93 2.53 30.49
N LEU A 272 3.31 1.26 30.67
CA LEU A 272 2.59 0.12 30.10
C LEU A 272 1.19 -0.04 30.72
N ASP A 273 1.08 -0.01 32.05
CA ASP A 273 -0.18 -0.11 32.78
C ASP A 273 -1.15 1.02 32.40
N PHE A 274 -0.62 2.23 32.16
CA PHE A 274 -1.41 3.38 31.70
C PHE A 274 -1.99 3.17 30.30
N VAL A 275 -1.18 2.70 29.35
CA VAL A 275 -1.64 2.41 27.97
C VAL A 275 -2.69 1.30 27.98
N GLU A 276 -2.45 0.22 28.74
CA GLU A 276 -3.39 -0.88 28.88
C GLU A 276 -4.75 -0.41 29.43
N LYS A 277 -4.73 0.33 30.55
CA LYS A 277 -5.95 0.87 31.16
C LYS A 277 -6.78 1.67 30.16
N LYS A 278 -6.15 2.56 29.40
CA LYS A 278 -6.83 3.45 28.46
C LYS A 278 -7.42 2.73 27.24
N CYS A 279 -6.72 1.71 26.73
CA CYS A 279 -7.27 0.88 25.65
C CYS A 279 -8.45 0.02 26.14
N ASN A 280 -8.36 -0.51 27.38
CA ASN A 280 -9.45 -1.26 28.01
C ASN A 280 -10.69 -0.39 28.26
N GLU A 281 -10.54 0.88 28.64
CA GLU A 281 -11.64 1.87 28.72
C GLU A 281 -12.36 2.03 27.37
N LEU A 282 -11.65 1.84 26.26
CA LEU A 282 -12.19 1.81 24.91
C LEU A 282 -12.61 0.40 24.47
N GLY A 283 -12.64 -0.60 25.34
CA GLY A 283 -13.05 -1.97 25.00
C GLY A 283 -12.16 -2.68 23.97
N ALA A 284 -10.90 -2.23 23.82
CA ALA A 284 -9.88 -2.95 23.06
C ALA A 284 -8.94 -3.65 24.04
N GLU A 285 -8.81 -4.97 23.92
CA GLU A 285 -7.89 -5.73 24.77
C GLU A 285 -6.44 -5.44 24.40
N VAL A 286 -5.54 -5.44 25.38
CA VAL A 286 -4.11 -5.12 25.17
C VAL A 286 -3.21 -6.28 25.54
N ALA A 287 -2.28 -6.67 24.68
CA ALA A 287 -1.22 -7.61 25.02
C ALA A 287 0.14 -6.92 24.94
N LEU A 288 0.99 -7.14 25.94
CA LEU A 288 2.43 -6.90 25.80
C LEU A 288 3.01 -7.99 24.89
N SER A 289 3.82 -7.57 23.92
CA SER A 289 4.46 -8.44 22.94
C SER A 289 5.98 -8.36 23.10
N GLU A 290 6.59 -9.50 23.38
CA GLU A 290 8.05 -9.67 23.53
C GLU A 290 8.64 -10.56 22.43
N VAL A 291 7.92 -10.75 21.33
CA VAL A 291 8.28 -11.71 20.25
C VAL A 291 9.66 -11.46 19.63
N TRP A 292 10.13 -10.21 19.64
CA TRP A 292 11.47 -9.87 19.15
C TRP A 292 12.58 -10.49 20.02
N ALA A 293 12.40 -10.50 21.35
CA ALA A 293 13.42 -10.99 22.29
C ALA A 293 13.23 -12.47 22.64
N LYS A 294 11.98 -12.97 22.62
CA LYS A 294 11.60 -14.29 23.16
C LYS A 294 10.94 -15.21 22.13
N GLY A 295 10.90 -14.84 20.86
CA GLY A 295 10.22 -15.64 19.82
C GLY A 295 8.73 -15.84 20.12
N GLY A 296 8.16 -16.97 19.74
CA GLY A 296 6.76 -17.31 19.94
C GLY A 296 6.31 -17.29 21.40
N GLU A 297 7.20 -17.62 22.35
CA GLU A 297 6.91 -17.56 23.79
C GLU A 297 6.49 -16.13 24.22
N GLY A 298 7.16 -15.11 23.67
CA GLY A 298 6.84 -13.70 23.93
C GLY A 298 5.54 -13.21 23.28
N GLY A 299 4.84 -14.06 22.52
CA GLY A 299 3.61 -13.77 21.81
C GLY A 299 2.37 -14.51 22.32
N ILE A 300 2.49 -15.40 23.31
CA ILE A 300 1.39 -16.27 23.78
C ILE A 300 0.20 -15.43 24.25
N ALA A 301 0.42 -14.42 25.09
CA ALA A 301 -0.66 -13.56 25.60
C ALA A 301 -1.38 -12.79 24.47
N LEU A 302 -0.64 -12.38 23.43
CA LEU A 302 -1.24 -11.76 22.25
C LEU A 302 -2.06 -12.78 21.46
N ALA A 303 -1.55 -13.99 21.25
CA ALA A 303 -2.24 -15.05 20.54
C ALA A 303 -3.57 -15.42 21.23
N GLU A 304 -3.58 -15.56 22.57
CA GLU A 304 -4.80 -15.84 23.35
C GLU A 304 -5.85 -14.73 23.20
N LYS A 305 -5.43 -13.45 23.29
CA LYS A 305 -6.34 -12.31 23.11
C LYS A 305 -6.86 -12.19 21.69
N VAL A 306 -6.05 -12.51 20.69
CA VAL A 306 -6.49 -12.58 19.28
C VAL A 306 -7.49 -13.71 19.09
N LEU A 307 -7.22 -14.91 19.60
CA LEU A 307 -8.16 -16.04 19.57
C LEU A 307 -9.52 -15.65 20.16
N ALA A 308 -9.54 -15.10 21.38
CA ALA A 308 -10.76 -14.63 22.02
C ALA A 308 -11.46 -13.54 21.20
N ALA A 309 -10.71 -12.63 20.55
CA ALA A 309 -11.29 -11.63 19.67
C ALA A 309 -11.92 -12.23 18.42
N THR A 310 -11.37 -13.31 17.85
CA THR A 310 -11.94 -13.98 16.67
C THR A 310 -13.27 -14.67 16.95
N GLU A 311 -13.55 -15.02 18.21
CA GLU A 311 -14.82 -15.65 18.62
C GLU A 311 -15.92 -14.62 18.90
N LYS A 312 -15.58 -13.32 19.01
CA LYS A 312 -16.57 -12.27 19.24
C LYS A 312 -17.43 -12.04 17.99
N PRO A 313 -18.73 -11.76 18.15
CA PRO A 313 -19.54 -11.35 17.03
C PRO A 313 -18.99 -10.03 16.45
N ASN A 314 -18.90 -9.96 15.12
CA ASN A 314 -18.51 -8.75 14.41
C ASN A 314 -19.52 -8.44 13.31
N ASN A 315 -19.62 -7.16 12.93
CA ASN A 315 -20.52 -6.67 11.88
C ASN A 315 -19.73 -5.89 10.85
N PHE A 316 -18.74 -6.58 10.25
CA PHE A 316 -17.84 -5.99 9.27
C PHE A 316 -18.61 -5.24 8.17
N ASN A 317 -18.30 -3.95 8.00
CA ASN A 317 -18.90 -3.08 7.00
C ASN A 317 -17.86 -2.14 6.39
N PHE A 318 -18.11 -1.68 5.17
CA PHE A 318 -17.25 -0.74 4.46
C PHE A 318 -17.53 0.72 4.86
N THR A 319 -16.56 1.61 4.66
CA THR A 319 -16.76 3.04 5.00
C THR A 319 -17.71 3.76 4.04
N TYR A 320 -17.84 3.28 2.81
CA TYR A 320 -18.65 3.86 1.74
C TYR A 320 -19.17 2.80 0.76
N GLU A 321 -20.12 3.19 -0.08
CA GLU A 321 -20.57 2.40 -1.24
C GLU A 321 -19.91 2.88 -2.53
N VAL A 322 -19.55 1.97 -3.43
CA VAL A 322 -18.82 2.32 -4.67
C VAL A 322 -19.64 3.18 -5.62
N GLU A 323 -20.98 3.11 -5.52
CA GLU A 323 -21.93 3.89 -6.31
C GLU A 323 -21.96 5.38 -5.94
N GLN A 324 -21.50 5.72 -4.74
CA GLN A 324 -21.38 7.11 -4.29
C GLN A 324 -20.36 7.87 -5.15
N SER A 325 -20.54 9.18 -5.22
CA SER A 325 -19.61 10.06 -5.93
C SER A 325 -18.21 10.02 -5.32
N ILE A 326 -17.19 10.38 -6.11
CA ILE A 326 -15.79 10.42 -5.63
C ILE A 326 -15.65 11.31 -4.38
N PRO A 327 -16.25 12.52 -4.31
CA PRO A 327 -16.22 13.35 -3.11
C PRO A 327 -16.83 12.67 -1.88
N GLU A 328 -17.99 12.01 -2.01
CA GLU A 328 -18.67 11.34 -0.90
C GLU A 328 -17.83 10.18 -0.33
N LYS A 329 -17.21 9.38 -1.21
CA LYS A 329 -16.31 8.30 -0.79
C LYS A 329 -15.11 8.83 -0.02
N ILE A 330 -14.46 9.87 -0.52
CA ILE A 330 -13.32 10.50 0.17
C ILE A 330 -13.77 11.12 1.49
N GLU A 331 -14.91 11.81 1.52
CA GLU A 331 -15.43 12.42 2.74
C GLU A 331 -15.77 11.38 3.82
N ALA A 332 -16.30 10.21 3.43
CA ALA A 332 -16.53 9.10 4.33
C ALA A 332 -15.22 8.61 4.98
N ILE A 333 -14.15 8.44 4.20
CA ILE A 333 -12.83 8.09 4.72
C ILE A 333 -12.32 9.18 5.67
N VAL A 334 -12.38 10.46 5.27
CA VAL A 334 -11.88 11.57 6.10
C VAL A 334 -12.58 11.62 7.45
N LYS A 335 -13.90 11.47 7.49
CA LYS A 335 -14.67 11.57 8.73
C LYS A 335 -14.51 10.33 9.61
N ARG A 336 -14.66 9.14 9.03
CA ARG A 336 -14.68 7.87 9.80
C ARG A 336 -13.27 7.45 10.21
N VAL A 337 -12.31 7.53 9.29
CA VAL A 337 -10.94 7.03 9.47
C VAL A 337 -10.01 8.13 9.98
N TYR A 338 -9.99 9.31 9.35
CA TYR A 338 -9.01 10.35 9.72
C TYR A 338 -9.48 11.22 10.89
N GLY A 339 -10.79 11.34 11.09
CA GLY A 339 -11.37 12.25 12.07
C GLY A 339 -11.27 13.73 11.67
N GLY A 340 -11.21 14.00 10.36
CA GLY A 340 -11.27 15.36 9.79
C GLY A 340 -12.69 15.79 9.44
N ASP A 341 -12.84 17.06 9.06
CA ASP A 341 -14.13 17.71 8.81
C ASP A 341 -14.66 17.50 7.39
N GLY A 342 -13.78 17.14 6.44
CA GLY A 342 -14.14 16.89 5.06
C GLY A 342 -12.97 17.04 4.08
N VAL A 343 -13.30 17.18 2.80
CA VAL A 343 -12.34 17.23 1.68
C VAL A 343 -12.45 18.53 0.90
N VAL A 344 -11.34 18.99 0.34
CA VAL A 344 -11.27 20.09 -0.64
C VAL A 344 -10.50 19.60 -1.86
N PHE A 345 -10.96 19.95 -3.05
CA PHE A 345 -10.30 19.61 -4.31
C PHE A 345 -9.64 20.84 -4.92
N THR A 346 -8.43 20.68 -5.43
CA THR A 346 -7.78 21.72 -6.23
C THR A 346 -8.45 21.85 -7.61
N GLY A 347 -8.18 22.95 -8.31
CA GLY A 347 -8.65 23.14 -9.69
C GLY A 347 -8.28 21.99 -10.64
N PRO A 348 -7.02 21.51 -10.65
CA PRO A 348 -6.63 20.31 -11.42
C PRO A 348 -7.42 19.06 -11.03
N ALA A 349 -7.55 18.77 -9.73
CA ALA A 349 -8.30 17.60 -9.26
C ALA A 349 -9.79 17.66 -9.67
N MET A 350 -10.41 18.83 -9.64
CA MET A 350 -11.80 19.01 -10.11
C MET A 350 -11.97 18.76 -11.60
N LYS A 351 -10.96 19.06 -12.43
CA LYS A 351 -10.99 18.72 -13.87
C LYS A 351 -10.87 17.22 -14.08
N GLN A 352 -9.95 16.58 -13.37
CA GLN A 352 -9.76 15.12 -13.44
C GLN A 352 -10.99 14.37 -12.93
N LEU A 353 -11.63 14.86 -11.86
CA LEU A 353 -12.88 14.31 -11.34
C LEU A 353 -13.95 14.25 -12.44
N LYS A 354 -14.17 15.36 -13.15
CA LYS A 354 -15.14 15.42 -14.26
C LYS A 354 -14.78 14.47 -15.39
N GLU A 355 -13.51 14.44 -15.78
CA GLU A 355 -13.02 13.52 -16.82
C GLU A 355 -13.24 12.06 -16.44
N ILE A 356 -13.01 11.70 -15.17
CA ILE A 356 -13.25 10.34 -14.65
C ILE A 356 -14.75 9.98 -14.72
N GLU A 357 -15.64 10.91 -14.36
CA GLU A 357 -17.09 10.72 -14.43
C GLU A 357 -17.57 10.60 -15.89
N GLU A 358 -17.07 11.44 -16.80
CA GLU A 358 -17.39 11.39 -18.23
C GLU A 358 -16.94 10.07 -18.88
N LEU A 359 -15.84 9.48 -18.40
CA LEU A 359 -15.35 8.18 -18.84
C LEU A 359 -16.08 6.99 -18.18
N GLY A 360 -17.01 7.24 -17.24
CA GLY A 360 -17.71 6.18 -16.49
C GLY A 360 -16.79 5.37 -15.57
N LEU A 361 -15.70 5.99 -15.09
CA LEU A 361 -14.68 5.38 -14.24
C LEU A 361 -14.81 5.83 -12.77
N ASP A 362 -15.92 6.46 -12.40
CA ASP A 362 -16.15 6.99 -11.06
C ASP A 362 -16.65 5.94 -10.06
N LYS A 363 -17.19 4.80 -10.52
CA LYS A 363 -17.77 3.72 -9.69
C LYS A 363 -16.77 2.71 -9.15
N MET A 364 -15.59 3.19 -8.75
CA MET A 364 -14.51 2.39 -8.16
C MET A 364 -14.21 2.81 -6.71
N PRO A 365 -13.66 1.92 -5.87
CA PRO A 365 -13.08 2.30 -4.58
C PRO A 365 -12.04 3.41 -4.70
N VAL A 366 -11.80 4.13 -3.61
CA VAL A 366 -10.79 5.20 -3.54
C VAL A 366 -9.59 4.74 -2.72
N CYS A 367 -8.40 4.98 -3.24
CA CYS A 367 -7.11 4.77 -2.59
C CYS A 367 -6.51 6.12 -2.21
N MET A 368 -6.62 6.50 -0.94
CA MET A 368 -6.07 7.77 -0.44
C MET A 368 -4.55 7.72 -0.38
N ALA A 369 -3.90 8.66 -1.06
CA ALA A 369 -2.45 8.75 -1.15
C ALA A 369 -1.99 10.03 -0.43
N LYS A 370 -1.80 9.89 0.89
CA LYS A 370 -1.35 10.95 1.81
C LYS A 370 -0.12 10.51 2.61
N THR A 371 0.42 11.42 3.42
CA THR A 371 1.47 11.08 4.39
C THR A 371 1.00 10.00 5.37
N GLN A 372 1.91 9.08 5.69
CA GLN A 372 1.72 8.05 6.71
C GLN A 372 2.01 8.53 8.15
N TYR A 373 2.56 9.74 8.30
CA TYR A 373 3.01 10.25 9.60
C TYR A 373 1.93 10.98 10.40
N SER A 374 0.80 11.28 9.76
CA SER A 374 -0.32 12.02 10.37
C SER A 374 -1.64 11.47 9.86
N LEU A 375 -2.68 11.57 10.69
CA LEU A 375 -4.07 11.35 10.28
C LEU A 375 -4.53 12.41 9.25
N SER A 376 -3.94 13.60 9.26
CA SER A 376 -4.14 14.63 8.23
C SER A 376 -3.20 14.44 7.02
N ASP A 377 -3.30 15.34 6.04
CA ASP A 377 -2.37 15.44 4.91
C ASP A 377 -1.08 16.21 5.23
N ASP A 378 -0.93 16.72 6.46
CA ASP A 378 0.27 17.42 6.95
C ASP A 378 1.11 16.51 7.88
N PRO A 379 2.34 16.12 7.49
CA PRO A 379 3.18 15.20 8.26
C PRO A 379 3.62 15.73 9.63
N THR A 380 3.52 17.04 9.86
CA THR A 380 3.97 17.66 11.12
C THR A 380 2.90 17.60 12.22
N LYS A 381 1.65 17.32 11.86
CA LYS A 381 0.51 17.24 12.79
C LYS A 381 0.40 15.84 13.41
N LEU A 382 1.21 15.59 14.45
CA LEU A 382 1.22 14.32 15.19
C LEU A 382 0.02 14.17 16.14
N GLY A 383 -0.17 12.96 16.69
CA GLY A 383 -1.23 12.67 17.65
C GLY A 383 -2.57 12.48 16.94
N ARG A 384 -3.60 13.15 17.46
CA ARG A 384 -4.94 13.23 16.88
C ARG A 384 -5.26 14.67 16.48
N PRO A 385 -4.85 15.11 15.27
CA PRO A 385 -5.25 16.42 14.78
C PRO A 385 -6.79 16.54 14.73
N LYS A 386 -7.30 17.74 14.96
CA LYS A 386 -8.74 18.09 14.88
C LYS A 386 -8.93 19.28 13.96
N ASN A 387 -10.16 19.50 13.51
CA ASN A 387 -10.56 20.65 12.71
C ASN A 387 -9.72 20.82 11.42
N PHE A 388 -9.52 19.73 10.68
CA PHE A 388 -8.75 19.73 9.44
C PHE A 388 -9.56 19.16 8.29
N LYS A 389 -9.24 19.61 7.08
CA LYS A 389 -9.73 19.04 5.83
C LYS A 389 -8.57 18.43 5.06
N ILE A 390 -8.85 17.40 4.27
CA ILE A 390 -7.88 16.84 3.33
C ILE A 390 -7.96 17.60 2.00
N THR A 391 -6.81 18.01 1.47
CA THR A 391 -6.71 18.65 0.16
C THR A 391 -6.32 17.62 -0.89
N VAL A 392 -7.22 17.29 -1.81
CA VAL A 392 -6.93 16.43 -2.96
C VAL A 392 -6.37 17.28 -4.09
N LYS A 393 -5.11 17.03 -4.47
CA LYS A 393 -4.38 17.76 -5.49
C LYS A 393 -4.51 17.13 -6.88
N GLU A 394 -4.61 15.82 -6.94
CA GLU A 394 -4.66 15.04 -8.17
C GLU A 394 -5.50 13.78 -7.97
N LEU A 395 -6.24 13.37 -9.00
CA LEU A 395 -6.89 12.08 -9.10
C LEU A 395 -6.27 11.29 -10.25
N ARG A 396 -5.92 10.04 -10.01
CA ARG A 396 -5.43 9.10 -11.02
C ARG A 396 -6.30 7.85 -11.04
N ILE A 397 -6.41 7.25 -12.21
CA ILE A 397 -7.12 5.98 -12.38
C ILE A 397 -6.13 4.83 -12.43
N SER A 398 -6.39 3.79 -11.65
CA SER A 398 -5.80 2.47 -11.80
C SER A 398 -6.92 1.50 -12.18
N ALA A 399 -7.35 1.56 -13.44
CA ALA A 399 -8.54 0.87 -13.93
C ALA A 399 -8.41 -0.66 -13.93
N GLY A 400 -7.20 -1.19 -14.15
CA GLY A 400 -6.93 -2.62 -14.05
C GLY A 400 -6.89 -3.10 -12.61
N ALA A 401 -6.32 -2.30 -11.71
CA ALA A 401 -6.40 -2.59 -10.27
C ALA A 401 -7.83 -2.39 -9.71
N GLY A 402 -8.60 -1.49 -10.32
CA GLY A 402 -10.00 -1.22 -10.01
C GLY A 402 -10.22 -0.12 -8.98
N PHE A 403 -9.32 0.86 -8.83
CA PHE A 403 -9.49 1.95 -7.85
C PHE A 403 -9.02 3.31 -8.38
N ILE A 404 -9.48 4.38 -7.72
CA ILE A 404 -9.12 5.77 -7.98
C ILE A 404 -8.10 6.20 -6.93
N VAL A 405 -6.93 6.67 -7.34
CA VAL A 405 -5.89 7.17 -6.44
C VAL A 405 -6.12 8.66 -6.20
N ALA A 406 -6.32 9.06 -4.95
CA ALA A 406 -6.49 10.45 -4.55
C ALA A 406 -5.23 10.98 -3.88
N LEU A 407 -4.43 11.77 -4.61
CA LEU A 407 -3.15 12.30 -4.13
C LEU A 407 -3.37 13.61 -3.37
N THR A 408 -2.87 13.68 -2.13
CA THR A 408 -2.98 14.89 -1.30
C THR A 408 -1.68 15.71 -1.27
N GLY A 409 -0.57 15.09 -1.62
CA GLY A 409 0.76 15.70 -1.68
C GLY A 409 1.60 15.11 -2.80
N ASP A 410 2.86 15.52 -2.86
CA ASP A 410 3.79 15.00 -3.84
C ASP A 410 4.27 13.61 -3.41
N ILE A 411 3.90 12.59 -4.18
CA ILE A 411 4.31 11.22 -3.90
C ILE A 411 5.46 10.85 -4.81
N LEU A 412 6.60 10.55 -4.19
CA LEU A 412 7.77 10.03 -4.89
C LEU A 412 7.53 8.56 -5.24
N THR A 413 7.28 8.31 -6.53
CA THR A 413 7.16 6.96 -7.11
C THR A 413 8.49 6.39 -7.59
N MET A 414 9.57 7.19 -7.59
CA MET A 414 10.94 6.75 -7.85
C MET A 414 11.87 7.33 -6.77
N PRO A 415 12.27 6.55 -5.77
CA PRO A 415 13.18 7.01 -4.72
C PRO A 415 14.58 7.28 -5.29
N GLY A 416 15.38 8.06 -4.55
CA GLY A 416 16.79 8.27 -4.87
C GLY A 416 17.68 7.65 -3.80
N LEU A 417 18.89 7.27 -4.17
CA LEU A 417 19.93 6.85 -3.21
C LEU A 417 20.29 8.00 -2.23
N PRO A 418 20.77 7.69 -1.01
CA PRO A 418 21.33 8.69 -0.11
C PRO A 418 22.73 9.16 -0.56
N LYS A 419 23.34 10.08 0.18
CA LYS A 419 24.72 10.57 -0.10
C LYS A 419 25.77 9.44 -0.05
N LYS A 420 25.61 8.50 0.89
CA LYS A 420 26.41 7.28 1.01
C LYS A 420 25.48 6.08 0.88
N PRO A 421 25.32 5.50 -0.32
CA PRO A 421 24.43 4.36 -0.51
C PRO A 421 24.95 3.14 0.26
N ALA A 422 24.02 2.34 0.81
CA ALA A 422 24.38 1.10 1.51
C ALA A 422 25.18 0.13 0.62
N ALA A 423 24.97 0.20 -0.71
CA ALA A 423 25.71 -0.54 -1.73
C ALA A 423 27.24 -0.38 -1.63
N GLU A 424 27.78 0.73 -1.08
CA GLU A 424 29.23 0.89 -0.86
C GLU A 424 29.81 -0.12 0.16
N ASN A 425 28.96 -0.72 1.00
CA ASN A 425 29.38 -1.68 2.04
C ASN A 425 28.84 -3.10 1.79
N MET A 426 28.21 -3.35 0.64
CA MET A 426 27.69 -4.67 0.28
C MET A 426 28.76 -5.45 -0.48
N ASP A 427 29.02 -6.69 -0.08
CA ASP A 427 30.02 -7.55 -0.72
C ASP A 427 29.69 -9.04 -0.56
N ILE A 428 30.39 -9.90 -1.31
CA ILE A 428 30.27 -11.35 -1.26
C ILE A 428 31.66 -12.00 -1.19
N ASP A 429 31.85 -12.92 -0.23
CA ASP A 429 33.12 -13.62 -0.09
C ASP A 429 33.25 -14.81 -1.06
N VAL A 430 34.44 -15.45 -1.08
CA VAL A 430 34.75 -16.62 -1.92
C VAL A 430 33.84 -17.83 -1.64
N ASN A 431 33.16 -17.88 -0.49
CA ASN A 431 32.24 -18.93 -0.12
C ASN A 431 30.78 -18.58 -0.44
N GLY A 432 30.52 -17.41 -1.04
CA GLY A 432 29.17 -16.95 -1.36
C GLY A 432 28.45 -16.28 -0.17
N LYS A 433 29.15 -15.95 0.92
CA LYS A 433 28.54 -15.27 2.06
C LYS A 433 28.42 -13.78 1.78
N ILE A 434 27.19 -13.28 1.87
CA ILE A 434 26.84 -11.87 1.67
C ILE A 434 27.10 -11.06 2.95
N THR A 435 27.63 -9.84 2.80
CA THR A 435 27.82 -8.87 3.89
C THR A 435 27.20 -7.51 3.52
N GLY A 436 26.80 -6.73 4.53
CA GLY A 436 26.28 -5.36 4.36
C GLY A 436 24.83 -5.22 3.88
N LEU A 437 24.07 -6.33 3.77
CA LEU A 437 22.67 -6.30 3.33
C LEU A 437 21.68 -5.87 4.43
N PHE A 438 21.95 -6.23 5.69
CA PHE A 438 21.15 -5.88 6.87
C PHE A 438 22.00 -5.72 8.13
#